data_AF-A0A1X0NNB8-F1
#
_entry.id   AF-A0A1X0NNB8-F1
#
_cell.length_a   1.000
_cell.length_b   1.000
_cell.length_c   1.000
_cell.angle_alpha   90.00
_cell.angle_beta   90.00
_cell.angle_gamma   90.00
#
_symmetry.space_group_name_H-M   'P 1'
#
loop_
_entity.id
_entity.type
_entity.pdbx_description
1 polymer ?
#
loop_
_entity_poly.entity_id
_entity_poly.type
_entity_poly.pdbx_seq_one_letter_code
_entity_poly.pdbx_strand_id
1 'polypeptide(L)'
;MEDPVTLLSKLTVEEKADLCGGADMWHTHAVNRLGVPQLYLTDGPNGLRLFWAVEKDTVDTASLSTTCFPTAVCMASTWNRELIHNVGSALAEECQAHDVAVLLGPGTNIKRSPLCGRNFEYYSEDPFLSSRIAAALIEGVQSGGVGTAIKHFAANNQETNR
;
A
#
# COMPACT_ATOMS: atom_id res chain seq x y z
N MET A 1 22.93 5.54 -7.52
CA MET A 1 21.81 6.45 -7.88
C MET A 1 22.24 7.85 -7.51
N GLU A 2 21.99 8.85 -8.35
CA GLU A 2 22.24 10.24 -7.97
C GLU A 2 21.36 10.62 -6.78
N ASP A 3 21.81 11.56 -5.95
CA ASP A 3 21.02 12.01 -4.82
C ASP A 3 19.76 12.79 -5.30
N PRO A 4 18.67 12.81 -4.51
CA PRO A 4 17.41 13.44 -4.92
C PRO A 4 17.53 14.94 -5.27
N VAL A 5 18.45 15.68 -4.63
CA VAL A 5 18.61 17.12 -4.87
C VAL A 5 19.27 17.37 -6.22
N THR A 6 20.33 16.62 -6.53
CA THR A 6 20.98 16.65 -7.84
C THR A 6 20.00 16.23 -8.94
N LEU A 7 19.23 15.16 -8.73
CA LEU A 7 18.22 14.70 -9.67
C LEU A 7 17.17 15.77 -9.95
N LEU A 8 16.64 16.41 -8.90
CA LEU A 8 15.63 17.48 -9.01
C LEU A 8 16.11 18.68 -9.83
N SER A 9 17.41 18.99 -9.77
CA SER A 9 18.00 20.09 -10.55
C SER A 9 18.07 19.80 -12.06
N LYS A 10 18.06 18.52 -12.46
CA LYS A 10 18.19 18.08 -13.86
C LYS A 10 16.85 17.84 -14.56
N LEU A 11 15.76 17.82 -13.79
CA LEU A 11 14.40 17.64 -14.30
C LEU A 11 13.91 18.93 -14.98
N THR A 12 13.23 18.79 -16.12
CA THR A 12 12.44 19.89 -16.71
C THR A 12 11.21 20.18 -15.85
N VAL A 13 10.50 21.27 -16.16
CA VAL A 13 9.24 21.60 -15.45
C VAL A 13 8.17 20.55 -15.74
N GLU A 14 8.13 20.05 -16.97
CA GLU A 14 7.21 18.99 -17.43
C GLU A 14 7.52 17.67 -16.71
N GLU A 15 8.79 17.25 -16.64
CA GLU A 15 9.19 16.05 -15.91
C GLU A 15 8.85 16.14 -14.41
N LYS A 16 8.93 17.35 -13.81
CA LYS A 16 8.49 17.59 -12.42
C LYS A 16 6.98 17.50 -12.25
N ALA A 17 6.22 18.02 -13.22
CA ALA A 17 4.76 17.97 -13.20
C ALA A 17 4.26 16.52 -13.34
N ASP A 18 4.84 15.77 -14.28
CA ASP A 18 4.51 14.36 -14.52
C ASP A 18 4.75 13.50 -13.27
N LEU A 19 5.88 13.70 -12.56
CA LEU A 19 6.18 12.97 -11.32
C LEU A 19 5.21 13.26 -10.16
N CYS A 20 4.35 14.26 -10.27
CA CYS A 20 3.28 14.54 -9.30
C CYS A 20 1.98 13.77 -9.59
N GLY A 21 1.88 13.08 -10.73
CA GLY A 21 0.72 12.31 -11.17
C GLY A 21 1.02 10.81 -11.31
N GLY A 22 -0.05 10.02 -11.42
CA GLY A 22 0.04 8.64 -11.90
C GLY A 22 0.11 8.63 -13.43
N ALA A 23 1.02 7.83 -13.99
CA ALA A 23 1.06 7.56 -15.44
C ALA A 23 -0.14 6.72 -15.88
N ASP A 24 -0.62 5.87 -14.98
CA ASP A 24 -1.89 5.17 -15.06
C ASP A 24 -2.44 4.96 -13.63
N MET A 25 -3.41 4.07 -13.46
CA MET A 25 -4.02 3.78 -12.15
C MET A 25 -3.04 3.23 -11.11
N TRP A 26 -1.92 2.62 -11.52
CA TRP A 26 -1.06 1.82 -10.67
C TRP A 26 0.43 2.19 -10.77
N HIS A 27 0.82 3.02 -11.72
CA HIS A 27 2.22 3.33 -11.97
C HIS A 27 2.54 4.82 -11.90
N THR A 28 3.75 5.13 -11.44
CA THR A 28 4.31 6.50 -11.54
C THR A 28 4.81 6.79 -12.94
N HIS A 29 5.08 8.06 -13.25
CA HIS A 29 5.87 8.41 -14.43
C HIS A 29 7.34 7.99 -14.26
N ALA A 30 7.97 7.57 -15.36
CA ALA A 30 9.42 7.36 -15.46
C ALA A 30 10.11 8.57 -16.09
N VAL A 31 11.38 8.79 -15.74
CA VAL A 31 12.25 9.76 -16.42
C VAL A 31 13.50 9.03 -16.90
N ASN A 32 13.37 8.33 -18.03
CA ASN A 32 14.38 7.42 -18.58
C ASN A 32 15.74 8.10 -18.80
N ARG A 33 15.75 9.36 -19.25
CA ARG A 33 16.99 10.14 -19.47
C ARG A 33 17.82 10.32 -18.19
N LEU A 34 17.18 10.31 -17.02
CA LEU A 34 17.82 10.47 -15.72
C LEU A 34 17.84 9.17 -14.91
N GLY A 35 17.41 8.04 -15.50
CA GLY A 35 17.40 6.74 -14.83
C GLY A 35 16.38 6.64 -13.68
N VAL A 36 15.31 7.45 -13.69
CA VAL A 36 14.20 7.33 -12.72
C VAL A 36 13.22 6.27 -13.25
N PRO A 37 13.10 5.11 -12.59
CA PRO A 37 12.21 4.06 -13.05
C PRO A 37 10.74 4.42 -12.79
N GLN A 38 9.86 3.79 -13.56
CA GLN A 38 8.44 3.71 -13.22
C GLN A 38 8.28 2.75 -12.03
N LEU A 39 7.52 3.16 -11.02
CA LEU A 39 7.22 2.34 -9.86
C LEU A 39 5.83 1.74 -10.00
N TYR A 40 5.66 0.46 -9.67
CA TYR A 40 4.37 -0.19 -9.56
C TYR A 40 3.88 -0.13 -8.12
N LEU A 41 2.68 0.41 -7.93
CA LEU A 41 1.95 0.47 -6.67
C LEU A 41 0.67 -0.33 -6.85
N THR A 42 0.31 -1.14 -5.86
CA THR A 42 -0.97 -1.87 -5.93
C THR A 42 -1.55 -2.12 -4.56
N ASP A 43 -2.82 -2.50 -4.53
CA ASP A 43 -3.52 -2.75 -3.29
C ASP A 43 -2.88 -3.87 -2.46
N GLY A 44 -2.83 -3.57 -1.17
CA GLY A 44 -3.52 -4.39 -0.18
C GLY A 44 -4.65 -3.59 0.49
N PRO A 45 -5.32 -4.19 1.49
CA PRO A 45 -4.67 -4.17 2.81
C PRO A 45 -4.49 -5.55 3.48
N ASN A 46 -5.04 -6.64 2.93
CA ASN A 46 -4.95 -7.99 3.51
C ASN A 46 -4.39 -9.03 2.53
N GLY A 47 -3.47 -8.61 1.65
CA GLY A 47 -2.90 -9.43 0.59
C GLY A 47 -2.49 -8.55 -0.59
N LEU A 48 -1.55 -9.02 -1.38
CA LEU A 48 -1.16 -8.36 -2.62
C LEU A 48 -2.26 -8.58 -3.68
N ARG A 49 -2.74 -7.53 -4.34
CA ARG A 49 -3.69 -7.67 -5.45
C ARG A 49 -3.01 -7.32 -6.77
N LEU A 50 -2.90 -8.29 -7.66
CA LEU A 50 -2.31 -8.13 -8.99
C LEU A 50 -3.39 -8.31 -10.05
N PHE A 51 -3.22 -7.68 -11.20
CA PHE A 51 -4.14 -7.78 -12.34
C PHE A 51 -3.48 -8.55 -13.48
N TRP A 52 -4.25 -9.30 -14.26
CA TRP A 52 -3.71 -9.86 -15.50
C TRP A 52 -3.42 -8.74 -16.49
N ALA A 53 -2.30 -8.86 -17.22
CA ALA A 53 -1.80 -7.84 -18.15
C ALA A 53 -2.76 -7.45 -19.28
N VAL A 54 -3.86 -8.20 -19.47
CA VAL A 54 -4.85 -8.03 -20.54
C VAL A 54 -6.03 -7.12 -20.15
N GLU A 55 -6.20 -6.83 -18.86
CA GLU A 55 -7.32 -6.05 -18.32
C GLU A 55 -6.82 -4.95 -17.38
N LYS A 56 -5.96 -4.06 -17.91
CA LYS A 56 -5.37 -2.96 -17.14
C LYS A 56 -6.37 -1.85 -16.76
N ASP A 57 -7.53 -1.81 -17.41
CA ASP A 57 -8.51 -0.72 -17.28
C ASP A 57 -9.79 -1.11 -16.53
N THR A 58 -9.90 -2.33 -16.02
CA THR A 58 -11.10 -2.80 -15.29
C THR A 58 -10.75 -3.29 -13.89
N VAL A 59 -11.55 -2.86 -12.90
CA VAL A 59 -11.46 -3.32 -11.51
C VAL A 59 -11.92 -4.78 -11.35
N ASP A 60 -12.41 -5.41 -12.43
CA ASP A 60 -13.24 -6.60 -12.33
C ASP A 60 -12.55 -7.90 -12.82
N THR A 61 -12.48 -8.85 -11.88
CA THR A 61 -12.48 -10.32 -12.03
C THR A 61 -11.20 -11.11 -12.30
N ALA A 62 -10.09 -10.53 -12.75
CA ALA A 62 -8.92 -11.34 -13.06
C ALA A 62 -7.70 -10.89 -12.22
N SER A 63 -7.43 -11.59 -11.11
CA SER A 63 -6.19 -11.42 -10.34
C SER A 63 -5.26 -12.62 -10.47
N LEU A 64 -3.95 -12.37 -10.43
CA LEU A 64 -2.98 -13.44 -10.19
C LEU A 64 -3.21 -14.01 -8.78
N SER A 65 -2.87 -15.28 -8.60
CA SER A 65 -3.00 -15.93 -7.30
C SER A 65 -1.94 -15.40 -6.35
N THR A 66 -2.38 -14.83 -5.23
CA THR A 66 -1.55 -14.31 -4.13
C THR A 66 -2.11 -14.79 -2.80
N THR A 67 -1.36 -14.63 -1.71
CA THR A 67 -1.86 -15.00 -0.38
C THR A 67 -2.88 -13.98 0.11
N CYS A 68 -4.10 -14.45 0.34
CA CYS A 68 -5.14 -13.67 1.02
C CYS A 68 -5.05 -13.90 2.53
N PHE A 69 -4.52 -12.91 3.24
CA PHE A 69 -4.41 -12.94 4.70
C PHE A 69 -5.76 -12.58 5.36
N PRO A 70 -5.96 -12.97 6.63
CA PRO A 70 -7.05 -12.47 7.46
C PRO A 70 -7.15 -10.94 7.42
N THR A 71 -8.39 -10.43 7.46
CA THR A 71 -8.66 -9.00 7.44
C THR A 71 -8.08 -8.28 8.66
N ALA A 72 -7.90 -6.96 8.57
CA ALA A 72 -7.24 -6.17 9.60
C ALA A 72 -7.90 -6.30 10.98
N VAL A 73 -9.23 -6.45 11.04
CA VAL A 73 -9.93 -6.71 12.32
C VAL A 73 -9.52 -8.05 12.95
N CYS A 74 -9.39 -9.12 12.16
CA CYS A 74 -8.94 -10.42 12.64
C CYS A 74 -7.48 -10.36 13.07
N MET A 75 -6.64 -9.68 12.29
CA MET A 75 -5.24 -9.46 12.60
C MET A 75 -5.03 -8.68 13.90
N ALA A 76 -5.74 -7.58 14.10
CA ALA A 76 -5.69 -6.80 15.34
C ALA A 76 -6.16 -7.61 16.55
N SER A 77 -7.13 -8.51 16.36
CA SER A 77 -7.66 -9.38 17.41
C SER A 77 -6.64 -10.39 17.94
N THR A 78 -5.51 -10.58 17.26
CA THR A 78 -4.39 -11.40 17.77
C THR A 78 -3.60 -10.73 18.88
N TRP A 79 -3.61 -9.39 18.94
CA TRP A 79 -2.74 -8.57 19.80
C TRP A 79 -1.25 -8.94 19.70
N ASN A 80 -0.83 -9.58 18.61
CA ASN A 80 0.49 -10.16 18.46
C ASN A 80 1.31 -9.41 17.39
N ARG A 81 2.14 -8.47 17.84
CA ARG A 81 2.99 -7.67 16.94
C ARG A 81 4.01 -8.50 16.16
N GLU A 82 4.54 -9.55 16.76
CA GLU A 82 5.52 -10.42 16.10
C GLU A 82 4.88 -11.18 14.93
N LEU A 83 3.68 -11.73 15.15
CA LEU A 83 2.90 -12.35 14.08
C LEU A 83 2.60 -11.38 12.94
N ILE A 84 2.22 -10.15 13.27
CA ILE A 84 1.90 -9.11 12.28
C ILE A 84 3.14 -8.68 11.49
N HIS A 85 4.30 -8.58 12.14
CA HIS A 85 5.56 -8.34 11.47
C HIS A 85 5.87 -9.47 10.47
N ASN A 86 5.72 -10.73 10.87
CA ASN A 86 5.94 -11.89 9.99
C ASN A 86 4.99 -11.88 8.77
N VAL A 87 3.73 -11.49 8.97
CA VAL A 87 2.79 -11.26 7.86
C VAL A 87 3.30 -10.15 6.93
N GLY A 88 3.81 -9.05 7.49
CA GLY A 88 4.43 -7.98 6.71
C GLY A 88 5.62 -8.45 5.88
N SER A 89 6.50 -9.27 6.46
CA SER A 89 7.64 -9.85 5.74
C SER A 89 7.19 -10.76 4.58
N ALA A 90 6.18 -11.61 4.81
CA ALA A 90 5.62 -12.45 3.75
C ALA A 90 4.98 -11.62 2.60
N LEU A 91 4.30 -10.52 2.93
CA LEU A 91 3.79 -9.59 1.93
C LEU A 91 4.92 -8.94 1.11
N ALA A 92 6.05 -8.60 1.75
CA ALA A 92 7.19 -8.04 1.04
C ALA A 92 7.80 -9.05 0.06
N GLU A 93 7.90 -10.32 0.44
CA GLU A 93 8.35 -11.39 -0.46
C GLU A 93 7.45 -11.51 -1.70
N GLU A 94 6.13 -11.49 -1.52
CA GLU A 94 5.20 -11.49 -2.66
C GLU A 94 5.35 -10.23 -3.53
N CYS A 95 5.50 -9.06 -2.92
CA CYS A 95 5.70 -7.81 -3.66
C CYS A 95 7.00 -7.83 -4.49
N GLN A 96 8.10 -8.32 -3.91
CA GLN A 96 9.38 -8.47 -4.61
C GLN A 96 9.29 -9.47 -5.78
N ALA A 97 8.56 -10.57 -5.59
CA ALA A 97 8.34 -11.56 -6.65
C ALA A 97 7.54 -11.01 -7.86
N HIS A 98 6.88 -9.87 -7.68
CA HIS A 98 6.00 -9.25 -8.68
C HIS A 98 6.38 -7.80 -9.02
N ASP A 99 7.61 -7.37 -8.70
CA ASP A 99 8.15 -6.03 -8.99
C ASP A 99 7.27 -4.88 -8.45
N VAL A 100 6.58 -5.12 -7.33
CA VAL A 100 5.75 -4.11 -6.65
C VAL A 100 6.63 -3.29 -5.71
N ALA A 101 6.73 -1.99 -5.98
CA ALA A 101 7.54 -1.07 -5.20
C ALA A 101 6.84 -0.58 -3.93
N VAL A 102 5.51 -0.41 -3.96
CA VAL A 102 4.72 0.06 -2.82
C VAL A 102 3.43 -0.72 -2.68
N LEU A 103 3.23 -1.31 -1.50
CA LEU A 103 1.96 -1.91 -1.11
C LEU A 103 1.04 -0.83 -0.51
N LEU A 104 -0.15 -0.65 -1.08
CA LEU A 104 -1.11 0.35 -0.62
C LEU A 104 -1.83 -0.10 0.66
N GLY A 105 -1.13 -0.09 1.79
CA GLY A 105 -1.69 -0.36 3.11
C GLY A 105 -0.66 -0.10 4.21
N PRO A 106 -1.04 -0.29 5.50
CA PRO A 106 -2.34 -0.77 5.98
C PRO A 106 -3.43 0.32 6.11
N GLY A 107 -4.68 -0.14 6.20
CA GLY A 107 -5.84 0.67 6.60
C GLY A 107 -5.90 0.88 8.12
N THR A 108 -5.92 2.12 8.58
CA THR A 108 -5.79 2.50 10.01
C THR A 108 -6.85 3.49 10.51
N ASN A 109 -7.91 3.72 9.72
CA ASN A 109 -9.01 4.56 10.17
C ASN A 109 -9.68 3.97 11.43
N ILE A 110 -10.03 4.82 12.39
CA ILE A 110 -10.71 4.39 13.62
C ILE A 110 -12.11 3.88 13.32
N LYS A 111 -12.49 2.77 13.94
CA LYS A 111 -13.86 2.21 13.88
C LYS A 111 -14.82 3.05 14.72
N ARG A 112 -15.07 4.31 14.31
CA ARG A 112 -15.95 5.26 15.01
C ARG A 112 -17.37 4.70 15.18
N SER A 113 -17.86 3.99 14.18
CA SER A 113 -19.18 3.36 14.15
C SER A 113 -19.02 1.94 13.61
N PRO A 114 -19.75 0.94 14.13
CA PRO A 114 -19.72 -0.42 13.59
C PRO A 114 -20.27 -0.48 12.14
N LEU A 115 -20.99 0.55 11.69
CA LEU A 115 -21.65 0.59 10.38
C LEU A 115 -20.74 1.02 9.22
N CYS A 116 -19.49 1.43 9.48
CA CYS A 116 -18.57 1.77 8.39
C CYS A 116 -18.28 0.51 7.53
N GLY A 117 -18.54 0.61 6.22
CA GLY A 117 -18.39 -0.50 5.28
C GLY A 117 -16.97 -1.05 5.15
N ARG A 118 -15.95 -0.28 5.59
CA ARG A 118 -14.53 -0.67 5.55
C ARG A 118 -13.96 -1.08 6.91
N ASN A 119 -14.79 -1.23 7.94
CA ASN A 119 -14.32 -1.68 9.26
C ASN A 119 -13.57 -3.02 9.23
N PHE A 120 -13.86 -3.89 8.27
CA PHE A 120 -13.14 -5.17 8.13
C PHE A 120 -11.65 -4.95 7.82
N GLU A 121 -11.31 -3.92 7.05
CA GLU A 121 -9.93 -3.59 6.66
C GLU A 121 -9.25 -2.55 7.57
N TYR A 122 -9.90 -2.17 8.67
CA TYR A 122 -9.31 -1.35 9.74
C TYR A 122 -9.06 -2.17 11.00
N TYR A 123 -8.05 -1.79 11.78
CA TYR A 123 -7.60 -2.56 12.95
C TYR A 123 -8.59 -2.48 14.12
N SER A 124 -8.78 -1.31 14.72
CA SER A 124 -9.54 -1.16 15.97
C SER A 124 -10.27 0.18 16.08
N GLU A 125 -11.18 0.26 17.05
CA GLU A 125 -11.69 1.55 17.56
C GLU A 125 -10.68 2.24 18.48
N ASP A 126 -9.71 1.48 19.03
CA ASP A 126 -8.66 2.00 19.91
C ASP A 126 -7.42 2.46 19.11
N PRO A 127 -6.96 3.71 19.30
CA PRO A 127 -5.79 4.24 18.59
C PRO A 127 -4.48 3.58 19.01
N PHE A 128 -4.35 3.13 20.27
CA PHE A 128 -3.11 2.49 20.73
C PHE A 128 -2.90 1.15 20.01
N LEU A 129 -3.89 0.25 20.05
CA LEU A 129 -3.87 -1.02 19.34
C LEU A 129 -3.67 -0.81 17.85
N SER A 130 -4.43 0.11 17.22
CA SER A 130 -4.32 0.38 15.79
C SER A 130 -2.90 0.83 15.41
N SER A 131 -2.28 1.71 16.19
CA SER A 131 -0.91 2.17 15.94
C SER A 131 0.14 1.06 16.10
N ARG A 132 0.00 0.21 17.13
CA ARG A 132 0.95 -0.88 17.42
C ARG A 132 0.91 -1.98 16.37
N ILE A 133 -0.28 -2.33 15.89
CA ILE A 133 -0.46 -3.34 14.84
C ILE A 133 -0.02 -2.79 13.48
N ALA A 134 -0.40 -1.55 13.15
CA ALA A 134 0.02 -0.91 11.91
C ALA A 134 1.55 -0.79 11.80
N ALA A 135 2.20 -0.32 12.87
CA ALA A 135 3.66 -0.20 12.90
C ALA A 135 4.35 -1.54 12.66
N ALA A 136 3.90 -2.61 13.31
CA ALA A 136 4.47 -3.94 13.12
C ALA A 136 4.34 -4.43 11.66
N LEU A 137 3.20 -4.20 11.01
CA LEU A 137 3.03 -4.58 9.60
C LEU A 137 3.96 -3.75 8.70
N ILE A 138 4.02 -2.43 8.93
CA ILE A 138 4.87 -1.51 8.16
C ILE A 138 6.35 -1.88 8.29
N GLU A 139 6.81 -2.17 9.51
CA GLU A 139 8.18 -2.62 9.76
C GLU A 139 8.47 -3.94 9.02
N GLY A 140 7.55 -4.91 9.10
CA GLY A 140 7.66 -6.18 8.40
C GLY A 140 7.78 -6.02 6.88
N VAL A 141 6.89 -5.21 6.27
CA VAL A 141 6.92 -4.97 4.82
C VAL A 141 8.20 -4.22 4.39
N GLN A 142 8.55 -3.14 5.10
CA GLN A 142 9.69 -2.31 4.73
C GLN A 142 11.03 -3.00 5.00
N SER A 143 11.08 -3.99 5.89
CA SER A 143 12.26 -4.84 6.08
C SER A 143 12.64 -5.62 4.83
N GLY A 144 11.68 -5.91 3.94
CA GLY A 144 11.89 -6.54 2.64
C GLY A 144 12.11 -5.56 1.49
N GLY A 145 12.39 -4.27 1.76
CA GLY A 145 12.69 -3.26 0.74
C GLY A 145 11.49 -2.76 -0.06
N VAL A 146 10.26 -3.02 0.40
CA VAL A 146 9.00 -2.61 -0.24
C VAL A 146 8.39 -1.45 0.56
N GLY A 147 7.94 -0.40 -0.13
CA GLY A 147 7.27 0.72 0.51
C GLY A 147 5.86 0.36 1.02
N THR A 148 5.37 1.11 2.00
CA THR A 148 3.97 1.03 2.45
C THR A 148 3.29 2.39 2.32
N ALA A 149 1.95 2.37 2.24
CA ALA A 149 1.14 3.57 2.23
C ALA A 149 0.04 3.46 3.28
N ILE A 150 0.33 3.91 4.50
CA ILE A 150 -0.66 3.99 5.58
C ILE A 150 -1.86 4.84 5.13
N LYS A 151 -3.06 4.27 5.20
CA LYS A 151 -4.28 4.89 4.67
C LYS A 151 -5.46 4.77 5.64
N HIS A 152 -6.47 5.63 5.59
CA HIS A 152 -6.58 6.87 4.81
C HIS A 152 -6.42 8.02 5.80
N PHE A 153 -5.41 8.86 5.60
CA PHE A 153 -5.17 10.00 6.46
C PHE A 153 -6.08 11.16 6.03
N ALA A 154 -7.06 11.61 6.83
CA ALA A 154 -7.54 11.06 8.11
C ALA A 154 -9.09 11.08 8.14
N ALA A 155 -9.67 10.51 9.20
CA ALA A 155 -11.11 10.56 9.48
C ALA A 155 -12.05 9.98 8.40
N ASN A 156 -11.54 9.11 7.53
CA ASN A 156 -12.37 8.31 6.62
C ASN A 156 -13.06 7.17 7.40
N ASN A 157 -14.07 7.51 8.20
CA ASN A 157 -14.75 6.58 9.11
C ASN A 157 -16.18 6.21 8.65
N GLN A 158 -16.56 6.53 7.41
CA GLN A 158 -17.82 6.14 6.78
C GLN A 158 -17.65 6.11 5.25
N GLU A 159 -18.40 5.24 4.58
CA GLU A 159 -18.33 5.12 3.12
C GLU A 159 -19.33 6.01 2.38
N THR A 160 -20.46 6.32 3.01
CA THR A 160 -21.50 7.14 2.39
C THR A 160 -20.96 8.55 2.15
N ASN A 161 -20.86 8.93 0.87
CA ASN A 161 -20.36 10.23 0.38
C ASN A 161 -18.94 10.58 0.89
N ARG A 162 -18.01 9.63 0.79
CA ARG A 162 -16.58 9.84 1.07
C ARG A 162 -15.82 10.52 -0.07
#